data_AF-A0A1H0HSF2-F1
#
_entry.id   AF-A0A1H0HSF2-F1
#
_cell.length_a   1.000
_cell.length_b   1.000
_cell.length_c   1.000
_cell.angle_alpha   90.00
_cell.angle_beta   90.00
_cell.angle_gamma   90.00
#
_symmetry.space_group_name_H-M   'P 1'
#
loop_
_entity.id
_entity.type
_entity.pdbx_description
1 polymer ?
#
loop_
_entity_poly.entity_id
_entity_poly.type
_entity_poly.pdbx_seq_one_letter_code
_entity_poly.pdbx_strand_id
1 'polypeptide(L)' 'MVPEKLTFSPLSRRQIEADFSGGHITSDAGLLLLREVDKQHRLTRRLAAVLLDPRAPEQVRHKLDTLVRQRVF' A
#
# COMPACT_ATOMS: atom_id res chain seq x y z
N MET A 1 -1.13 29.99 -3.70
CA MET A 1 -0.24 28.82 -3.82
C MET A 1 0.20 28.44 -2.42
N VAL A 2 0.07 27.17 -2.03
CA VAL A 2 0.61 26.67 -0.76
C VAL A 2 2.14 26.54 -0.91
N PRO A 3 2.96 26.98 0.06
CA PRO A 3 4.40 26.78 0.01
C PRO A 3 4.76 25.30 -0.04
N GLU A 4 5.78 24.93 -0.82
CA GLU A 4 6.27 23.55 -0.96
C GLU A 4 6.81 22.97 0.37
N LYS A 5 7.28 23.84 1.27
CA LYS A 5 7.68 23.49 2.63
C LYS A 5 7.04 24.43 3.66
N LEU A 6 6.53 23.85 4.75
CA LEU A 6 6.03 24.57 5.92
C LEU A 6 6.99 24.35 7.10
N THR A 7 7.45 25.43 7.72
CA THR A 7 8.25 25.38 8.94
C THR A 7 7.36 25.60 10.15
N PHE A 8 7.49 24.75 11.17
CA PHE A 8 6.74 24.83 12.42
C PHE A 8 7.65 25.23 13.58
N SER A 9 7.04 25.55 14.72
CA SER A 9 7.77 25.77 15.98
C SER A 9 8.68 24.56 16.28
N PRO A 10 9.94 24.81 16.70
CA PRO A 10 10.90 23.74 16.93
C PRO A 10 10.51 22.87 18.13
N LEU A 11 10.87 21.58 18.06
CA LEU A 11 10.78 20.65 19.19
C LEU A 11 12.16 20.55 19.84
N SER A 12 12.37 21.26 20.95
CA SER A 12 13.69 21.41 21.58
C SER A 12 14.72 21.95 20.58
N ARG A 13 15.85 21.26 20.36
CA ARG A 13 16.90 21.64 19.40
C ARG A 13 16.64 21.13 17.97
N ARG A 14 15.43 20.67 17.65
CA ARG A 14 15.07 20.09 16.35
C ARG A 14 14.08 20.98 15.62
N GLN A 15 14.44 21.39 14.41
CA GLN A 15 13.54 22.10 13.50
C GLN A 15 12.52 21.12 12.93
N ILE A 16 11.25 21.53 12.92
CA ILE A 16 10.14 20.72 12.41
C ILE A 16 9.69 21.33 11.08
N GLU A 17 9.71 20.52 10.02
CA GLU A 17 9.32 20.90 8.67
C GLU A 17 8.36 19.87 8.09
N ALA A 18 7.36 20.34 7.35
CA ALA A 18 6.55 19.49 6.47
C ALA A 18 6.86 19.84 5.02
N ASP A 19 7.25 18.82 4.26
CA ASP A 19 7.53 18.92 2.82
C ASP A 19 6.33 18.34 2.05
N PHE A 20 5.69 19.19 1.25
CA PHE A 20 4.54 18.86 0.41
C PHE A 20 4.91 18.73 -1.07
N SER A 21 6.20 18.77 -1.42
CA SER A 21 6.66 18.45 -2.78
C SER A 21 6.26 17.05 -3.21
N GLY A 22 5.99 16.15 -2.25
CA GLY A 22 5.59 14.77 -2.51
C GLY A 22 6.70 13.89 -3.07
N GLY A 23 7.85 14.47 -3.43
CA GLY A 23 8.87 13.79 -4.23
C GLY A 23 8.32 13.28 -5.57
N HIS A 24 8.94 12.24 -6.13
CA HIS A 24 8.40 11.56 -7.31
C HIS A 24 7.21 10.66 -6.92
N ILE A 25 6.03 11.26 -6.80
CA ILE A 25 4.78 10.50 -6.67
C ILE A 25 4.41 9.94 -8.05
N THR A 26 4.71 8.66 -8.26
CA THR A 26 4.24 7.94 -9.46
C THR A 26 2.80 7.47 -9.22
N SER A 27 1.83 7.89 -10.05
CA SER A 27 0.39 7.56 -9.83
C SER A 27 0.13 6.09 -9.50
N ASP A 28 0.81 5.17 -10.19
CA ASP A 28 0.63 3.73 -9.96
C ASP A 28 1.93 3.00 -9.64
N ALA A 29 3.10 3.64 -9.59
CA ALA A 29 4.40 3.00 -9.31
C ALA A 29 4.73 1.71 -10.09
N GLY A 30 4.14 1.51 -11.28
CA GLY A 30 4.27 0.27 -12.05
C GLY A 30 3.38 -0.89 -11.57
N LEU A 31 2.53 -0.67 -10.57
CA LEU A 31 1.61 -1.65 -9.98
C LEU A 31 0.57 -2.15 -11.00
N LEU A 32 0.23 -1.36 -12.04
CA LEU A 32 -0.65 -1.81 -13.12
C LEU A 32 -0.06 -3.01 -13.87
N LEU A 33 1.25 -3.02 -14.12
CA LEU A 33 1.92 -4.15 -14.76
C LEU A 33 1.96 -5.37 -13.84
N LEU A 34 2.27 -5.16 -12.56
CA LEU A 34 2.24 -6.24 -11.55
C LEU A 34 0.85 -6.86 -11.41
N ARG A 35 -0.19 -6.03 -11.46
CA ARG A 35 -1.58 -6.49 -11.48
C ARG A 35 -1.88 -7.35 -12.70
N GLU A 36 -1.37 -6.99 -13.88
CA GLU A 36 -1.62 -7.76 -15.10
C GLU A 36 -0.89 -9.11 -15.08
N VAL A 37 0.37 -9.13 -14.60
CA VAL A 37 1.12 -10.37 -14.36
C VAL A 37 0.39 -11.28 -13.36
N ASP A 38 -0.10 -10.72 -12.25
CA ASP A 38 -0.88 -11.48 -11.26
C ASP A 38 -2.19 -12.03 -11.84
N LYS A 39 -2.89 -11.28 -12.72
CA LYS A 39 -4.11 -11.79 -13.37
C LYS A 39 -3.80 -12.97 -14.30
N GLN A 40 -2.72 -12.90 -15.06
CA GLN A 40 -2.32 -13.95 -16.00
C GLN A 40 -1.89 -15.23 -15.26
N HIS A 41 -1.07 -15.10 -14.22
CA HIS A 41 -0.46 -16.24 -13.53
C HIS A 41 -1.16 -16.65 -12.23
N ARG A 42 -2.10 -15.84 -11.75
CA ARG A 42 -2.89 -16.05 -10.51
C ARG A 42 -2.01 -16.26 -9.28
N LEU A 43 -0.88 -15.56 -9.19
CA LEU A 43 0.16 -15.81 -8.17
C LEU A 43 -0.39 -15.61 -6.76
N THR A 44 -1.03 -14.46 -6.50
CA THR A 44 -1.62 -14.13 -5.20
C THR A 44 -2.74 -15.11 -4.80
N ARG A 45 -3.55 -15.54 -5.77
CA ARG A 45 -4.59 -16.55 -5.53
C ARG A 45 -4.01 -17.93 -5.20
N ARG A 46 -2.97 -18.35 -5.92
CA ARG A 46 -2.28 -19.64 -5.66
C ARG A 46 -1.60 -19.62 -4.29
N LEU A 47 -1.00 -18.50 -3.92
CA LEU A 47 -0.45 -18.30 -2.59
C LEU A 47 -1.54 -18.36 -1.51
N ALA A 48 -2.65 -17.64 -1.69
CA ALA A 48 -3.75 -17.67 -0.73
C ALA A 48 -4.37 -19.06 -0.57
N ALA A 49 -4.39 -19.90 -1.62
CA ALA A 49 -4.96 -21.24 -1.56
C ALA A 49 -4.17 -22.23 -0.68
N VAL A 50 -2.90 -21.94 -0.37
CA VAL A 50 -2.06 -22.80 0.49
C VAL A 50 -1.88 -22.23 1.90
N LEU A 51 -2.43 -21.05 2.18
CA LEU A 51 -2.40 -20.44 3.50
C LEU A 51 -3.58 -20.93 4.34
N LEU A 52 -3.31 -21.28 5.60
CA LEU A 52 -4.36 -21.51 6.58
C LEU A 52 -5.07 -20.19 6.87
N ASP A 53 -6.39 -20.17 6.75
CA ASP A 53 -7.22 -19.04 7.12
C ASP A 53 -7.93 -19.32 8.46
N PRO A 54 -7.38 -18.88 9.61
CA PRO A 54 -7.97 -19.15 10.92
C PRO A 54 -9.19 -18.24 11.23
N ARG A 55 -9.57 -17.36 10.31
CA ARG A 55 -10.66 -16.40 10.53
C ARG A 55 -12.01 -17.11 10.50
N ALA A 56 -12.92 -16.65 11.36
CA ALA A 56 -14.30 -17.08 11.39
C ALA A 56 -15.02 -16.71 10.07
N PRO A 57 -15.46 -17.68 9.24
CA PRO A 57 -15.95 -17.42 7.88
C PRO A 57 -17.11 -16.41 7.81
N GLU A 58 -17.99 -16.41 8.81
CA GLU A 58 -19.14 -15.51 8.93
C GLU A 58 -18.75 -14.05 9.20
N GLN A 59 -17.52 -13.80 9.62
CA GLN A 59 -16.96 -12.46 9.87
C GLN A 59 -16.07 -11.98 8.72
N VAL A 60 -15.87 -12.80 7.68
CA VAL A 60 -14.98 -12.48 6.57
C VAL A 60 -15.71 -11.64 5.51
N ARG A 61 -15.43 -10.33 5.50
CA ARG A 61 -15.84 -9.43 4.40
C ARG A 61 -14.93 -9.55 3.17
N HIS A 62 -13.64 -9.78 3.37
CA HIS A 62 -12.63 -9.81 2.32
C HIS A 62 -11.92 -11.16 2.29
N LYS A 63 -11.99 -11.82 1.13
CA LYS A 63 -11.33 -13.10 0.88
C LYS A 63 -9.83 -13.00 1.11
N LEU A 64 -9.20 -14.11 1.50
CA LEU A 64 -7.77 -14.16 1.76
C LEU A 64 -6.93 -13.72 0.56
N ASP A 65 -7.33 -14.07 -0.67
CA ASP A 65 -6.63 -13.65 -1.88
C ASP A 65 -6.67 -12.13 -2.10
N THR A 66 -7.74 -11.45 -1.69
CA THR A 66 -7.82 -9.98 -1.70
C THR A 66 -6.80 -9.37 -0.73
N LEU A 67 -6.69 -9.91 0.48
CA LEU A 67 -5.74 -9.42 1.49
C LEU A 67 -4.29 -9.68 1.08
N VAL A 68 -4.01 -10.87 0.55
CA VAL A 68 -2.69 -11.23 0.02
C VAL A 68 -2.30 -10.29 -1.12
N ARG A 69 -3.22 -10.03 -2.07
CA ARG A 69 -2.96 -9.10 -3.19
C ARG A 69 -2.59 -7.71 -2.69
N GLN A 70 -3.41 -7.13 -1.80
CA GLN A 70 -3.16 -5.81 -1.21
C GLN A 70 -1.80 -5.70 -0.48
N ARG A 71 -1.30 -6.82 0.06
CA ARG A 71 -0.01 -6.82 0.77
C ARG A 71 1.18 -6.81 -0.18
N VAL A 72 1.01 -7.32 -1.40
CA VAL A 72 2.06 -7.41 -2.41
C VAL A 72 2.13 -6.12 -3.24
N PHE A 73 0.98 -5.60 -3.69
CA PHE A 73 0.90 -4.44 -4.57
C PHE A 73 -0.42 -3.67 -4.42
#